data_AF-A0A8T6RCD9-F1
#
_entry.id   AF-A0A8T6RCD9-F1
#
_cell.length_a   1.000
_cell.length_b   1.000
_cell.length_c   1.000
_cell.angle_alpha   90.00
_cell.angle_beta   90.00
_cell.angle_gamma   90.00
#
_symmetry.space_group_name_H-M   'P 1'
#
loop_
_entity.id
_entity.type
_entity.pdbx_description
1 polymer ?
#
loop_
_entity_poly.entity_id
_entity_poly.type
_entity_poly.pdbx_seq_one_letter_code
_entity_poly.pdbx_strand_id
1 'polypeptide(L)' 'MKTEDILRSSFKCVAGHFANLEQIRRIIERISGENGSIDDMIRKLEEMMQDVDVTLKTDLRILLNEIRHQIRKSSG' A
#
# COMPACT_ATOMS: atom_id res chain seq x y z
N MET A 1 -11.34 -11.90 2.12
CA MET A 1 -10.16 -11.36 2.80
C MET A 1 -10.47 -9.92 3.19
N LYS A 2 -10.20 -9.47 4.42
CA LYS A 2 -10.47 -8.06 4.78
C LYS A 2 -9.42 -7.18 4.12
N THR A 3 -9.77 -5.94 3.80
CA THR A 3 -8.87 -4.94 3.20
C THR A 3 -7.55 -4.83 3.97
N GLU A 4 -7.62 -4.84 5.30
CA GLU A 4 -6.47 -4.78 6.20
C GLU A 4 -5.53 -5.99 6.06
N ASP A 5 -6.06 -7.20 5.84
CA ASP A 5 -5.24 -8.40 5.64
C ASP A 5 -4.41 -8.28 4.35
N ILE A 6 -5.01 -7.77 3.27
CA ILE A 6 -4.34 -7.55 1.99
C ILE A 6 -3.19 -6.57 2.17
N LEU A 7 -3.45 -5.46 2.87
CA LEU A 7 -2.49 -4.40 3.10
C LEU A 7 -1.31 -4.87 3.95
N ARG A 8 -1.58 -5.53 5.08
CA ARG A 8 -0.54 -6.07 5.97
C ARG A 8 0.29 -7.14 5.28
N SER A 9 -0.34 -8.03 4.51
CA SER A 9 0.35 -9.09 3.75
C SER A 9 1.26 -8.47 2.69
N SER A 10 0.74 -7.50 1.92
CA SER A 10 1.50 -6.79 0.88
C SER A 10 2.71 -6.08 1.48
N PHE A 11 2.50 -5.29 2.55
CA PHE A 11 3.57 -4.59 3.23
C PHE A 11 4.67 -5.54 3.71
N LYS A 12 4.31 -6.65 4.37
CA LYS A 12 5.29 -7.65 4.82
C LYS A 12 6.10 -8.24 3.66
N CYS A 13 5.47 -8.45 2.50
CA CYS A 13 6.13 -9.05 1.35
C CYS A 13 7.18 -8.12 0.73
N VAL A 14 6.93 -6.81 0.72
CA VAL A 14 7.80 -5.83 0.06
C VAL A 14 8.59 -4.92 1.01
N ALA A 15 8.42 -5.05 2.33
CA ALA A 15 9.08 -4.21 3.33
C ALA A 15 10.60 -4.14 3.18
N GLY A 16 11.24 -5.24 2.75
CA GLY A 16 12.68 -5.29 2.52
C GLY A 16 13.18 -4.46 1.33
N HIS A 17 12.27 -3.94 0.49
CA HIS A 17 12.59 -3.09 -0.66
C HIS A 17 12.42 -1.60 -0.39
N PHE A 18 11.85 -1.21 0.75
CA PHE A 18 11.55 0.19 1.02
C PHE A 18 12.75 0.95 1.55
N ALA A 19 13.06 2.09 0.92
CA ALA A 19 13.98 3.06 1.48
C ALA A 19 13.33 3.86 2.63
N ASN A 20 12.02 4.10 2.56
CA ASN A 20 11.25 4.90 3.52
C ASN A 20 10.29 4.07 4.38
N LEU A 21 10.76 2.96 4.95
CA LEU A 21 9.93 1.99 5.69
C LEU A 21 9.01 2.63 6.74
N GLU A 22 9.53 3.51 7.58
CA GLU A 22 8.76 4.17 8.65
C GLU A 22 7.68 5.11 8.10
N GLN A 23 7.96 5.82 7.00
CA GLN A 23 6.94 6.67 6.36
C GLN A 23 5.84 5.83 5.75
N ILE A 24 6.20 4.76 5.01
CA ILE A 24 5.22 3.83 4.44
C ILE A 24 4.36 3.20 5.53
N ARG A 25 4.94 2.82 6.67
CA ARG A 25 4.21 2.29 7.81
C ARG A 25 3.17 3.27 8.34
N ARG A 26 3.52 4.54 8.54
CA ARG A 26 2.58 5.58 8.99
C ARG A 26 1.45 5.81 7.99
N ILE A 27 1.76 5.74 6.69
CA ILE A 27 0.76 5.86 5.62
C ILE A 27 -0.25 4.72 5.71
N ILE A 28 0.25 3.49 5.86
CA ILE A 28 -0.56 2.29 6.03
C ILE A 28 -1.45 2.38 7.27
N GLU A 29 -0.90 2.78 8.42
CA GLU A 29 -1.67 2.92 9.66
C GLU A 29 -2.77 3.98 9.53
N ARG A 30 -2.48 5.10 8.86
CA ARG A 30 -3.47 6.16 8.58
C ARG A 30 -4.61 5.66 7.71
N ILE A 31 -4.30 4.97 6.60
CA ILE A 31 -5.32 4.53 5.65
C ILE A 31 -6.10 3.32 6.21
N SER A 32 -5.45 2.43 6.97
CA SER A 32 -6.11 1.29 7.62
C SER A 32 -7.11 1.72 8.70
N GLY A 33 -6.93 2.91 9.29
CA GLY A 33 -7.89 3.48 10.23
C GLY A 33 -9.15 4.05 9.56
N GLU A 34 -9.13 4.24 8.24
CA GLU A 34 -10.28 4.70 7.48
C GLU A 34 -11.10 3.49 7.02
N ASN A 35 -12.38 3.45 7.38
CA ASN A 35 -13.26 2.32 7.08
C ASN A 35 -13.67 2.38 5.58
N GLY A 36 -12.81 1.83 4.71
CA GLY A 36 -12.92 1.93 3.25
C GLY A 36 -12.72 0.62 2.49
N SER A 37 -13.16 0.62 1.23
CA SER A 37 -12.87 -0.46 0.27
C SER A 37 -11.38 -0.49 -0.08
N ILE A 38 -10.87 -1.63 -0.53
CA ILE A 38 -9.53 -1.75 -1.09
C ILE A 38 -9.29 -0.79 -2.26
N ASP A 39 -10.32 -0.51 -3.07
CA ASP A 39 -10.24 0.48 -4.16
C ASP A 39 -10.08 1.92 -3.65
N ASP A 40 -10.73 2.27 -2.53
CA ASP A 40 -10.59 3.58 -1.89
C ASP A 40 -9.15 3.78 -1.41
N MET A 41 -8.57 2.73 -0.82
CA MET A 41 -7.18 2.73 -0.38
C MET A 41 -6.19 2.86 -1.54
N ILE A 42 -6.43 2.14 -2.65
CA ILE A 42 -5.58 2.25 -3.84
C ILE A 42 -5.60 3.68 -4.38
N ARG A 43 -6.79 4.29 -4.49
CA ARG A 43 -6.93 5.68 -4.94
C ARG A 43 -6.16 6.65 -4.05
N LYS A 44 -6.30 6.53 -2.73
CA LYS A 44 -5.57 7.37 -1.77
C LYS A 44 -4.05 7.24 -1.90
N LEU A 45 -3.54 6.02 -2.07
CA LEU A 45 -2.12 5.80 -2.31
C LEU A 45 -1.66 6.45 -3.64
N GLU A 46 -2.48 6.37 -4.69
CA GLU A 46 -2.19 7.01 -5.98
C GLU A 46 -2.23 8.54 -5.91
N GLU A 47 -3.15 9.11 -5.15
CA GLU A 47 -3.23 10.55 -4.87
C GLU A 47 -1.98 11.01 -4.10
N MET A 48 -1.59 10.29 -3.06
CA MET A 48 -0.38 10.60 -2.28
C MET A 48 0.90 10.60 -3.12
N MET A 49 0.97 9.78 -4.17
CA MET A 49 2.12 9.73 -5.07
C MET A 49 2.32 11.00 -5.91
N GLN A 50 1.36 11.93 -5.94
CA GLN A 50 1.50 13.20 -6.65
C GLN A 50 2.34 14.22 -5.87
N ASP A 51 2.32 14.16 -4.53
CA ASP A 51 2.88 15.20 -3.64
C ASP A 51 4.13 14.77 -2.85
N VAL A 52 4.71 13.62 -3.19
CA VAL A 52 5.88 13.05 -2.49
C VAL A 52 7.14 13.05 -3.36
N ASP A 53 8.30 12.92 -2.71
CA ASP A 53 9.58 12.79 -3.41
C ASP A 53 9.68 11.49 -4.22
N VAL A 54 10.64 11.43 -5.15
CA VAL A 54 10.82 10.30 -6.07
C VAL A 54 11.10 8.97 -5.37
N THR A 55 11.77 8.98 -4.22
CA THR A 55 12.09 7.78 -3.43
C THR A 55 10.83 7.22 -2.80
N LEU A 56 10.07 8.06 -2.09
CA LEU A 56 8.82 7.64 -1.48
C LEU A 56 7.78 7.25 -2.54
N LYS A 57 7.75 7.96 -3.68
CA LYS A 57 6.93 7.58 -4.84
C LYS A 57 7.26 6.17 -5.33
N THR A 58 8.54 5.82 -5.39
CA THR A 58 8.98 4.47 -5.81
C THR A 58 8.55 3.42 -4.78
N ASP A 59 8.73 3.68 -3.49
CA ASP A 59 8.30 2.79 -2.41
C ASP A 59 6.77 2.55 -2.45
N LEU A 60 5.97 3.61 -2.61
CA LEU A 60 4.51 3.51 -2.76
C LEU A 60 4.10 2.69 -3.99
N ARG A 61 4.87 2.81 -5.08
CA ARG A 61 4.62 2.09 -6.33
C ARG A 61 4.89 0.59 -6.19
N ILE A 62 5.93 0.22 -5.44
CA ILE A 62 6.22 -1.16 -5.06
C ILE A 62 5.05 -1.73 -4.23
N LEU A 63 4.60 -0.99 -3.21
CA LEU A 63 3.47 -1.40 -2.37
C LEU A 63 2.18 -1.59 -3.19
N LEU A 64 1.83 -0.64 -4.05
CA LEU A 64 0.64 -0.71 -4.90
C LEU A 64 0.66 -1.93 -5.85
N ASN A 65 1.83 -2.23 -6.43
CA ASN A 65 1.98 -3.38 -7.30
C ASN A 65 1.72 -4.69 -6.54
N GLU A 66 2.22 -4.80 -5.31
CA GLU A 66 1.99 -5.97 -4.47
C GLU A 66 0.53 -6.08 -4.03
N ILE A 67 -0.11 -4.98 -3.64
CA ILE A 67 -1.56 -4.96 -3.33
C ILE A 67 -2.37 -5.49 -4.51
N ARG A 68 -2.10 -4.99 -5.72
CA ARG A 68 -2.75 -5.46 -6.96
C ARG A 68 -2.44 -6.93 -7.27
N HIS A 69 -1.25 -7.42 -6.92
CA HIS A 69 -0.90 -8.83 -7.04
C HIS A 69 -1.72 -9.71 -6.09
N GLN A 70 -1.81 -9.34 -4.81
CA GLN A 70 -2.58 -10.08 -3.79
C GLN A 70 -4.08 -10.13 -4.09
N ILE A 71 -4.67 -9.04 -4.61
CA ILE A 71 -6.09 -9.01 -5.02
C ILE A 71 -6.34 -10.02 -6.15
N ARG A 72 -5.48 -10.03 -7.17
CA ARG A 72 -5.60 -10.98 -8.29
C ARG A 72 -5.43 -12.43 -7.83
N LYS A 73 -4.47 -12.68 -6.94
CA LYS A 73 -4.23 -14.01 -6.37
C LYS A 73 -5.40 -14.51 -5.51
N SER A 74 -6.11 -13.61 -4.83
CA SER A 74 -7.26 -13.96 -3.99
C SER A 74 -8.56 -14.17 -4.78
N SER A 75 -8.57 -13.83 -6.07
CA SER A 75 -9.72 -13.93 -6.97
C SER A 75 -9.67 -15.15 -7.90
N GLY A 76 -8.62 -15.98 -7.79
CA GLY A 76 -8.37 -17.16 -8.60
C GLY A 76 -8.41 -18.46 -7.81
#